data_AF-A0A2C6DCB4-F1
#
_entry.id   AF-A0A2C6DCB4-F1
#
_cell.length_a   1.000
_cell.length_b   1.000
_cell.length_c   1.000
_cell.angle_alpha   90.00
_cell.angle_beta   90.00
_cell.angle_gamma   90.00
#
_symmetry.space_group_name_H-M   'P 1'
#
loop_
_entity.id
_entity.type
_entity.pdbx_description
1 polymer ?
#
loop_
_entity_poly.entity_id
_entity_poly.type
_entity_poly.pdbx_seq_one_letter_code
_entity_poly.pdbx_strand_id
1 'polypeptide(L)'
;MFRLLALPALLFTLTTHAASVYVQAGPGSFNHAALDLLANRQSQDYERFYSGTPEHTYANAAQTQSWAFSALANSTIEGQLVPAIVKAMRNYKVTELSAAVHMPIEMCVFGLNKTTKITHAASHPAALNQIGHWLNAHQIQTKPVPKGTNEAARLLANGQFDQNTVAVGSCTLKVVYPKLALREVSVQDNADNHTLFGLMKMEKRSQPISEDEARSALAQIVEKANALVKARTDSAEELFSHINQRLAQMQPVALFKAQQHRPIEDLSREATVLSKALEQARQQCLDSASVEAFFQAQMDAAKAIQYRYRAQWLAEGIPNEDANLDQLRSTLNQLGAAILETLTQDLDKHGNLTDELAGLFNQIINTEQLFASDKTRLFSALQKVRRVDNCTITAS
;
A
#
# COMPACT_ATOMS: atom_id res chain seq x y z
N MET A 1 17.80 66.37 6.28
CA MET A 1 16.61 65.52 6.55
C MET A 1 16.38 64.64 5.33
N PHE A 2 16.77 63.37 5.37
CA PHE A 2 16.32 62.35 4.42
C PHE A 2 15.80 61.19 5.25
N ARG A 3 14.49 60.93 5.18
CA ARG A 3 13.85 59.75 5.77
C ARG A 3 13.72 58.71 4.67
N LEU A 4 14.41 57.58 4.82
CA LEU A 4 14.11 56.35 4.09
C LEU A 4 12.77 55.79 4.60
N LEU A 5 11.83 55.56 3.68
CA LEU A 5 10.63 54.75 3.92
C LEU A 5 10.97 53.29 3.65
N ALA A 6 10.86 52.45 4.69
CA ALA A 6 10.89 51.00 4.54
C ALA A 6 9.49 50.49 4.16
N LEU A 7 9.38 49.79 3.03
CA LEU A 7 8.17 49.04 2.68
C LEU A 7 8.14 47.72 3.47
N PRO A 8 6.99 47.27 3.98
CA PRO A 8 6.87 45.98 4.62
C PRO A 8 6.78 44.89 3.53
N ALA A 9 7.65 43.88 3.62
CA ALA A 9 7.52 42.66 2.84
C ALA A 9 6.34 41.84 3.37
N LEU A 10 5.27 41.69 2.57
CA LEU A 10 4.22 40.72 2.84
C LEU A 10 4.79 39.31 2.63
N LEU A 11 4.95 38.57 3.73
CA LEU A 11 5.13 37.12 3.71
C LEU A 11 3.80 36.46 3.34
N PHE A 12 3.67 36.00 2.10
CA PHE A 12 2.61 35.08 1.72
C PHE A 12 2.93 33.69 2.27
N THR A 13 2.18 33.24 3.27
CA THR A 13 2.12 31.83 3.65
C THR A 13 1.35 31.08 2.57
N LEU A 14 2.05 30.32 1.72
CA LEU A 14 1.42 29.36 0.80
C LEU A 14 0.81 28.23 1.64
N THR A 15 -0.47 28.36 1.98
CA THR A 15 -1.26 27.24 2.49
C THR A 15 -1.52 26.30 1.31
N THR A 16 -0.76 25.21 1.21
CA THR A 16 -1.05 24.11 0.29
C THR A 16 -2.41 23.53 0.66
N HIS A 17 -3.44 23.86 -0.11
CA HIS A 17 -4.76 23.27 0.08
C HIS A 17 -4.73 21.82 -0.40
N ALA A 18 -5.26 20.91 0.41
CA ALA A 18 -5.45 19.51 0.05
C ALA A 18 -6.16 19.40 -1.30
N ALA A 19 -5.71 18.49 -2.17
CA ALA A 19 -6.35 18.31 -3.46
C ALA A 19 -7.75 17.71 -3.26
N SER A 20 -8.78 18.37 -3.77
CA SER A 20 -10.16 17.87 -3.71
C SER A 20 -10.35 16.65 -4.61
N VAL A 21 -10.91 15.57 -4.05
CA VAL A 21 -11.19 14.31 -4.75
C VAL A 21 -12.63 13.89 -4.49
N TYR A 22 -13.40 13.74 -5.55
CA TYR A 22 -14.70 13.08 -5.51
C TYR A 22 -14.51 11.56 -5.52
N VAL A 23 -14.96 10.90 -4.47
CA VAL A 23 -14.78 9.46 -4.26
C VAL A 23 -16.09 8.74 -4.52
N GLN A 24 -16.04 7.69 -5.32
CA GLN A 24 -17.16 6.77 -5.51
C GLN A 24 -17.57 6.15 -4.17
N ALA A 25 -18.87 5.89 -3.97
CA ALA A 25 -19.46 5.34 -2.75
C ALA A 25 -19.34 6.28 -1.55
N GLY A 26 -19.19 5.75 -0.34
CA GLY A 26 -19.15 6.52 0.91
C GLY A 26 -17.97 6.16 1.83
N PRO A 27 -17.89 6.82 3.01
CA PRO A 27 -16.82 6.59 3.99
C PRO A 27 -16.69 5.11 4.38
N GLY A 28 -15.47 4.57 4.37
CA GLY A 28 -15.17 3.18 4.73
C GLY A 28 -15.52 2.14 3.66
N SER A 29 -15.92 2.58 2.46
CA SER A 29 -16.02 1.70 1.29
C SER A 29 -14.64 1.25 0.79
N PHE A 30 -14.61 0.29 -0.15
CA PHE A 30 -13.36 -0.09 -0.82
C PHE A 30 -12.72 1.08 -1.60
N ASN A 31 -13.51 2.03 -2.13
CA ASN A 31 -12.95 3.25 -2.73
C ASN A 31 -12.27 4.15 -1.69
N HIS A 32 -12.80 4.22 -0.46
CA HIS A 32 -12.12 4.92 0.64
C HIS A 32 -10.77 4.27 0.93
N ALA A 33 -10.76 2.95 1.14
CA ALA A 33 -9.54 2.20 1.46
C ALA A 33 -8.47 2.30 0.36
N ALA A 34 -8.89 2.20 -0.91
CA ALA A 34 -7.96 2.32 -2.04
C ALA A 34 -7.39 3.75 -2.19
N LEU A 35 -8.17 4.79 -1.84
CA LEU A 35 -7.65 6.16 -1.83
C LEU A 35 -6.67 6.40 -0.67
N ASP A 36 -6.82 5.72 0.47
CA ASP A 36 -5.84 5.76 1.56
C ASP A 36 -4.47 5.27 1.07
N LEU A 37 -4.44 4.20 0.27
CA LEU A 37 -3.19 3.69 -0.32
C LEU A 37 -2.50 4.78 -1.14
N LEU A 38 -3.22 5.48 -2.02
CA LEU A 38 -2.64 6.58 -2.82
C LEU A 38 -2.20 7.79 -1.98
N ALA A 39 -3.02 8.19 -1.01
CA ALA A 39 -2.70 9.29 -0.09
C ALA A 39 -1.39 9.01 0.66
N ASN A 40 -1.23 7.78 1.16
CA ASN A 40 -0.05 7.33 1.89
C ASN A 40 1.22 7.31 1.02
N ARG A 41 1.10 7.02 -0.29
CA ARG A 41 2.24 7.11 -1.23
C ARG A 41 2.83 8.51 -1.27
N GLN A 42 1.98 9.51 -1.45
CA GLN A 42 2.42 10.89 -1.70
C GLN A 42 2.58 11.72 -0.41
N SER A 43 2.29 11.13 0.76
CA SER A 43 2.10 11.88 2.02
C SER A 43 1.13 13.06 1.82
N GLN A 44 0.14 12.87 0.94
CA GLN A 44 -0.80 13.90 0.53
C GLN A 44 -2.15 13.63 1.16
N ASP A 45 -2.68 14.61 1.87
CA ASP A 45 -4.08 14.60 2.26
C ASP A 45 -4.96 15.00 1.08
N TYR A 46 -5.93 14.14 0.77
CA TYR A 46 -7.00 14.44 -0.16
C TYR A 46 -8.22 14.93 0.61
N GLU A 47 -8.79 16.05 0.18
CA GLU A 47 -10.10 16.47 0.66
C GLU A 47 -11.17 15.62 -0.04
N ARG A 48 -11.83 14.73 0.71
CA ARG A 48 -12.70 13.69 0.13
C ARG A 48 -14.16 14.12 0.09
N PHE A 49 -14.74 14.06 -1.11
CA PHE A 49 -16.16 14.30 -1.34
C PHE A 49 -16.84 13.01 -1.83
N TYR A 50 -17.62 12.36 -0.97
CA TYR A 50 -18.28 11.10 -1.31
C TYR A 50 -19.52 11.31 -2.17
N SER A 51 -19.52 10.75 -3.38
CA SER A 51 -20.55 10.98 -4.39
C SER A 51 -21.55 9.83 -4.54
N GLY A 52 -21.34 8.70 -3.87
CA GLY A 52 -22.21 7.53 -3.95
C GLY A 52 -22.06 6.73 -5.25
N THR A 53 -22.43 7.32 -6.39
CA THR A 53 -22.42 6.64 -7.70
C THR A 53 -21.30 7.15 -8.62
N PRO A 54 -20.85 6.35 -9.60
CA PRO A 54 -19.91 6.83 -10.62
C PRO A 54 -20.38 8.07 -11.39
N GLU A 55 -21.66 8.13 -11.76
CA GLU A 55 -22.24 9.27 -12.50
C GLU A 55 -22.10 10.58 -11.72
N HIS A 56 -22.47 10.58 -10.44
CA HIS A 56 -22.30 11.76 -9.58
C HIS A 56 -20.83 12.10 -9.36
N THR A 57 -19.99 11.08 -9.19
CA THR A 57 -18.54 11.26 -9.02
C THR A 57 -17.95 12.01 -10.21
N TYR A 58 -18.27 11.59 -11.43
CA TYR A 58 -17.76 12.20 -12.65
C TYR A 58 -18.40 13.54 -12.96
N ALA A 59 -19.71 13.70 -12.70
CA ALA A 59 -20.40 14.98 -12.83
C ALA A 59 -19.76 16.06 -11.95
N ASN A 60 -19.59 15.76 -10.67
CA ASN A 60 -19.03 16.71 -9.70
C ASN A 60 -17.57 17.03 -10.03
N ALA A 61 -16.73 16.02 -10.29
CA ALA A 61 -15.34 16.23 -10.63
C ALA A 61 -15.15 17.06 -11.92
N ALA A 62 -15.96 16.80 -12.95
CA ALA A 62 -15.91 17.58 -14.20
C ALA A 62 -16.37 19.03 -13.99
N GLN A 63 -17.42 19.25 -13.18
CA GLN A 63 -17.96 20.58 -12.90
C GLN A 63 -16.97 21.46 -12.12
N THR A 64 -16.27 20.89 -11.15
CA THR A 64 -15.32 21.63 -10.29
C THR A 64 -13.88 21.55 -10.77
N GLN A 65 -13.62 20.87 -11.90
CA GLN A 65 -12.28 20.55 -12.40
C GLN A 65 -11.39 19.85 -11.34
N SER A 66 -12.01 19.09 -10.44
CA SER A 66 -11.34 18.34 -9.37
C SER A 66 -11.04 16.90 -9.80
N TRP A 67 -10.44 16.11 -8.92
CA TRP A 67 -10.18 14.69 -9.20
C TRP A 67 -11.44 13.84 -8.96
N ALA A 68 -11.57 12.77 -9.73
CA ALA A 68 -12.48 11.66 -9.50
C ALA A 68 -11.69 10.41 -9.10
N PHE A 69 -12.19 9.64 -8.14
CA PHE A 69 -11.63 8.36 -7.74
C PHE A 69 -12.69 7.27 -7.74
N SER A 70 -12.50 6.25 -8.57
CA SER A 70 -13.46 5.19 -8.81
C SER A 70 -12.77 3.84 -9.03
N ALA A 71 -13.50 2.76 -8.77
CA ALA A 71 -13.14 1.42 -9.24
C ALA A 71 -13.25 1.38 -10.76
N LEU A 72 -12.29 0.77 -11.45
CA LEU A 72 -12.23 0.67 -12.91
C LEU A 72 -12.51 -0.76 -13.39
N ALA A 73 -11.85 -1.73 -12.75
CA ALA A 73 -11.95 -3.14 -13.08
C ALA A 73 -11.88 -4.02 -11.83
N ASN A 74 -12.50 -5.20 -11.87
CA ASN A 74 -12.48 -6.19 -10.78
C ASN A 74 -12.29 -7.60 -11.35
N SER A 75 -11.48 -8.43 -10.70
CA SER A 75 -11.08 -9.75 -11.19
C SER A 75 -12.22 -10.78 -11.25
N THR A 76 -13.32 -10.56 -10.51
CA THR A 76 -14.47 -11.47 -10.47
C THR A 76 -15.58 -11.11 -11.46
N ILE A 77 -15.46 -9.98 -12.17
CA ILE A 77 -16.45 -9.55 -13.16
C ILE A 77 -16.09 -10.12 -14.54
N GLU A 78 -17.08 -10.64 -15.26
CA GLU A 78 -16.90 -11.05 -16.65
C GLU A 78 -16.49 -9.87 -17.53
N GLY A 79 -15.39 -10.02 -18.28
CA GLY A 79 -14.75 -8.91 -19.01
C GLY A 79 -14.09 -7.86 -18.10
N GLN A 80 -14.08 -8.08 -16.78
CA GLN A 80 -13.42 -7.32 -15.72
C GLN A 80 -13.84 -5.85 -15.54
N LEU A 81 -14.53 -5.24 -16.50
CA LEU A 81 -14.94 -3.84 -16.44
C LEU A 81 -16.13 -3.64 -15.51
N VAL A 82 -16.05 -2.63 -14.62
CA VAL A 82 -17.16 -2.31 -13.71
C VAL A 82 -18.34 -1.72 -14.51
N PRO A 83 -19.52 -2.36 -14.57
CA PRO A 83 -20.62 -1.94 -15.47
C PRO A 83 -21.15 -0.54 -15.19
N ALA A 84 -21.19 -0.12 -13.92
CA ALA A 84 -21.62 1.23 -13.53
C ALA A 84 -20.67 2.32 -14.06
N ILE A 85 -19.40 1.99 -14.28
CA ILE A 85 -18.40 2.89 -14.84
C ILE A 85 -18.57 2.99 -16.35
N VAL A 86 -18.79 1.86 -17.03
CA VAL A 86 -19.14 1.83 -18.46
C VAL A 86 -20.33 2.76 -18.72
N LYS A 87 -21.39 2.64 -17.90
CA LYS A 87 -22.57 3.51 -18.01
C LYS A 87 -22.22 4.99 -17.86
N ALA A 88 -21.41 5.35 -16.87
CA ALA A 88 -21.01 6.74 -16.66
C ALA A 88 -20.08 7.28 -17.75
N MET A 89 -19.19 6.44 -18.30
CA MET A 89 -18.28 6.81 -19.39
C MET A 89 -18.99 7.04 -20.73
N ARG A 90 -20.27 6.67 -20.84
CA ARG A 90 -21.11 7.14 -21.95
C ARG A 90 -21.25 8.65 -21.96
N ASN A 91 -21.36 9.29 -20.79
CA ASN A 91 -21.55 10.74 -20.64
C ASN A 91 -20.25 11.50 -20.37
N TYR A 92 -19.22 10.83 -19.84
CA TYR A 92 -17.96 11.45 -19.43
C TYR A 92 -16.76 10.78 -20.09
N LYS A 93 -15.68 11.53 -20.29
CA LYS A 93 -14.38 11.01 -20.74
C LYS A 93 -13.31 11.32 -19.70
N VAL A 94 -12.36 10.41 -19.57
CA VAL A 94 -11.14 10.64 -18.79
C VAL A 94 -10.21 11.50 -19.63
N THR A 95 -9.80 12.65 -19.11
CA THR A 95 -8.82 13.54 -19.77
C THR A 95 -7.41 13.35 -19.22
N GLU A 96 -7.30 12.88 -17.98
CA GLU A 96 -6.03 12.60 -17.31
C GLU A 96 -6.22 11.42 -16.35
N LEU A 97 -5.23 10.52 -16.32
CA LEU A 97 -5.10 9.47 -15.32
C LEU A 97 -3.79 9.72 -14.57
N SER A 98 -3.90 10.17 -13.32
CA SER A 98 -2.73 10.57 -12.52
C SER A 98 -2.13 9.40 -11.75
N ALA A 99 -2.97 8.54 -11.19
CA ALA A 99 -2.52 7.41 -10.38
C ALA A 99 -3.51 6.24 -10.46
N ALA A 100 -2.99 5.04 -10.17
CA ALA A 100 -3.78 3.82 -10.07
C ALA A 100 -3.25 2.91 -8.95
N VAL A 101 -4.14 2.07 -8.43
CA VAL A 101 -3.84 1.10 -7.38
C VAL A 101 -4.66 -0.16 -7.56
N HIS A 102 -4.00 -1.31 -7.42
CA HIS A 102 -4.68 -2.59 -7.20
C HIS A 102 -4.84 -2.80 -5.70
N MET A 103 -6.04 -3.18 -5.29
CA MET A 103 -6.33 -3.50 -3.90
C MET A 103 -7.02 -4.87 -3.81
N PRO A 104 -6.47 -5.82 -3.03
CA PRO A 104 -7.19 -7.04 -2.66
C PRO A 104 -8.49 -6.72 -1.95
N ILE A 105 -9.56 -7.45 -2.27
CA ILE A 105 -10.87 -7.30 -1.66
C ILE A 105 -10.96 -8.24 -0.46
N GLU A 106 -10.47 -7.76 0.68
CA GLU A 106 -10.67 -8.40 1.97
C GLU A 106 -11.99 -7.92 2.60
N MET A 107 -12.89 -8.86 2.87
CA MET A 107 -14.15 -8.60 3.54
C MET A 107 -14.04 -8.90 5.03
N CYS A 108 -14.37 -7.89 5.83
CA CYS A 108 -14.43 -7.95 7.28
C CYS A 108 -15.88 -7.93 7.77
N VAL A 109 -16.14 -8.68 8.84
CA VAL A 109 -17.44 -8.80 9.50
C VAL A 109 -17.46 -7.91 10.74
N PHE A 110 -18.47 -7.06 10.83
CA PHE A 110 -18.63 -6.09 11.91
C PHE A 110 -19.94 -6.29 12.66
N GLY A 111 -19.88 -6.37 13.99
CA GLY A 111 -21.05 -6.43 14.87
C GLY A 111 -21.08 -5.30 15.88
N LEU A 112 -22.17 -5.17 16.63
CA LEU A 112 -22.17 -4.35 17.84
C LEU A 112 -21.40 -5.09 18.95
N ASN A 113 -20.83 -4.39 19.94
CA ASN A 113 -20.12 -5.04 21.06
C ASN A 113 -20.97 -6.11 21.75
N LYS A 114 -22.27 -5.84 21.91
CA LYS A 114 -23.27 -6.73 22.53
C LYS A 114 -23.78 -7.85 21.62
N THR A 115 -23.36 -7.94 20.37
CA THR A 115 -23.75 -9.04 19.47
C THR A 115 -23.17 -10.35 20.01
N THR A 116 -24.05 -11.20 20.56
CA THR A 116 -23.69 -12.53 21.10
C THR A 116 -24.04 -13.66 20.14
N LYS A 117 -24.99 -13.44 19.23
CA LYS A 117 -25.40 -14.39 18.19
C LYS A 117 -25.52 -13.68 16.85
N ILE A 118 -24.93 -14.26 15.80
CA ILE A 118 -25.05 -13.76 14.43
C ILE A 118 -26.14 -14.58 13.72
N THR A 119 -27.12 -13.90 13.15
CA THR A 119 -28.22 -14.54 12.38
C THR A 119 -28.42 -13.91 11.01
N HIS A 120 -27.99 -12.65 10.85
CA HIS A 120 -28.13 -11.92 9.60
C HIS A 120 -26.84 -11.19 9.22
N ALA A 121 -26.53 -11.15 7.93
CA ALA A 121 -25.44 -10.37 7.37
C ALA A 121 -25.98 -9.31 6.40
N ALA A 122 -25.74 -8.04 6.71
CA ALA A 122 -26.11 -6.90 5.89
C ALA A 122 -24.92 -6.43 5.06
N SER A 123 -25.10 -6.32 3.74
CA SER A 123 -24.10 -5.75 2.83
C SER A 123 -24.69 -5.46 1.47
N HIS A 124 -23.89 -4.91 0.55
CA HIS A 124 -24.26 -4.78 -0.85
C HIS A 124 -24.52 -6.17 -1.47
N PRO A 125 -25.51 -6.35 -2.38
CA PRO A 125 -25.79 -7.64 -3.00
C PRO A 125 -24.55 -8.32 -3.62
N ALA A 126 -23.71 -7.56 -4.33
CA ALA A 126 -22.48 -8.11 -4.91
C ALA A 126 -21.49 -8.61 -3.84
N ALA A 127 -21.42 -7.99 -2.66
CA ALA A 127 -20.57 -8.44 -1.57
C ALA A 127 -21.14 -9.70 -0.89
N LEU A 128 -22.47 -9.75 -0.70
CA LEU A 128 -23.15 -10.94 -0.15
C LEU A 128 -22.96 -12.17 -1.04
N ASN A 129 -22.96 -11.99 -2.36
CA ASN A 129 -22.71 -13.05 -3.33
C ASN A 129 -21.26 -13.55 -3.34
N GLN A 130 -20.34 -12.86 -2.65
CA GLN A 130 -18.92 -13.20 -2.59
C GLN A 130 -18.52 -13.80 -1.23
N ILE A 131 -19.47 -14.11 -0.35
CA ILE A 131 -19.22 -14.65 1.00
C ILE A 131 -20.11 -15.88 1.29
N GLY A 132 -20.52 -16.59 0.24
CA GLY A 132 -21.48 -17.69 0.31
C GLY A 132 -21.03 -18.84 1.20
N HIS A 133 -19.74 -19.19 1.20
CA HIS A 133 -19.20 -20.23 2.06
C HIS A 133 -19.34 -19.86 3.53
N TRP A 134 -18.99 -18.61 3.89
CA TRP A 134 -19.10 -18.11 5.26
C TRP A 134 -20.57 -18.05 5.73
N LEU A 135 -21.48 -17.58 4.88
CA LEU A 135 -22.91 -17.53 5.18
C LEU A 135 -23.49 -18.93 5.45
N ASN A 136 -23.13 -19.92 4.61
CA ASN A 136 -23.61 -21.29 4.74
C ASN A 136 -23.05 -21.98 5.98
N ALA A 137 -21.75 -21.84 6.24
CA ALA A 137 -21.08 -22.45 7.40
C ALA A 137 -21.70 -21.98 8.73
N HIS A 138 -22.17 -20.73 8.78
CA HIS A 138 -22.75 -20.12 9.98
C HIS A 138 -24.29 -20.07 9.96
N GLN A 139 -24.94 -20.58 8.91
CA GLN A 139 -26.40 -20.55 8.72
C GLN A 139 -27.00 -19.13 8.82
N ILE A 140 -26.33 -18.15 8.19
CA ILE A 140 -26.67 -16.73 8.26
C ILE A 140 -27.57 -16.31 7.10
N GLN A 141 -28.65 -15.57 7.40
CA GLN A 141 -29.53 -15.00 6.40
C GLN A 141 -28.99 -13.67 5.86
N THR A 142 -29.20 -13.40 4.57
CA THR A 142 -28.73 -12.16 3.96
C THR A 142 -29.73 -11.01 4.17
N LYS A 143 -29.22 -9.79 4.38
CA LYS A 143 -29.98 -8.53 4.40
C LYS A 143 -29.40 -7.56 3.35
N PRO A 144 -29.90 -7.58 2.10
CA PRO A 144 -29.34 -6.76 1.04
C PRO A 144 -29.47 -5.25 1.29
N VAL A 145 -28.38 -4.51 1.11
CA VAL A 145 -28.32 -3.03 1.19
C VAL A 145 -27.75 -2.49 -0.13
N PRO A 146 -28.61 -2.22 -1.15
CA PRO A 146 -28.16 -1.83 -2.50
C PRO A 146 -27.30 -0.55 -2.55
N LYS A 147 -27.38 0.31 -1.52
CA LYS A 147 -26.59 1.55 -1.45
C LYS A 147 -25.09 1.32 -1.17
N GLY A 148 -24.67 0.12 -0.77
CA GLY A 148 -23.25 -0.22 -0.59
C GLY A 148 -22.91 -0.87 0.74
N THR A 149 -21.70 -1.44 0.82
CA THR A 149 -21.16 -2.09 2.03
C THR A 149 -21.01 -1.09 3.19
N ASN A 150 -20.57 0.13 2.88
CA ASN A 150 -20.46 1.22 3.84
C ASN A 150 -21.81 1.67 4.40
N GLU A 151 -22.88 1.61 3.61
CA GLU A 151 -24.22 1.96 4.10
C GLU A 151 -24.72 0.89 5.07
N ALA A 152 -24.47 -0.39 4.82
CA ALA A 152 -24.81 -1.45 5.78
C ALA A 152 -24.13 -1.23 7.13
N ALA A 153 -22.85 -0.86 7.14
CA ALA A 153 -22.14 -0.52 8.37
C ALA A 153 -22.69 0.74 9.05
N ARG A 154 -23.05 1.78 8.29
CA ARG A 154 -23.69 2.99 8.82
C ARG A 154 -25.02 2.68 9.50
N LEU A 155 -25.85 1.85 8.87
CA LEU A 155 -27.14 1.42 9.41
C LEU A 155 -26.94 0.63 10.70
N LEU A 156 -25.98 -0.31 10.73
CA LEU A 156 -25.64 -1.07 11.93
C LEU A 156 -25.14 -0.15 13.06
N ALA A 157 -24.21 0.74 12.78
CA ALA A 157 -23.62 1.66 13.76
C ALA A 157 -24.66 2.62 14.37
N ASN A 158 -25.71 2.94 13.61
CA ASN A 158 -26.82 3.78 14.06
C ASN A 158 -27.99 2.99 14.69
N GLY A 159 -27.81 1.69 14.93
CA GLY A 159 -28.83 0.85 15.57
C GLY A 159 -30.07 0.60 14.71
N GLN A 160 -29.96 0.72 13.38
CA GLN A 160 -31.07 0.46 12.45
C GLN A 160 -31.21 -1.02 12.07
N PHE A 161 -30.38 -1.88 12.64
CA PHE A 161 -30.53 -3.32 12.59
C PHE A 161 -30.68 -3.91 14.00
N ASP A 162 -31.29 -5.10 14.07
CA ASP A 162 -31.32 -5.88 15.31
C ASP A 162 -29.91 -6.27 15.78
N GLN A 163 -29.79 -6.66 17.06
CA GLN A 163 -28.49 -6.98 17.66
C GLN A 163 -27.81 -8.23 17.08
N ASN A 164 -28.57 -9.04 16.33
CA ASN A 164 -28.10 -10.28 15.73
C ASN A 164 -27.69 -10.10 14.25
N THR A 165 -27.69 -8.86 13.77
CA THR A 165 -27.24 -8.49 12.44
C THR A 165 -25.81 -7.98 12.49
N VAL A 166 -24.99 -8.46 11.56
CA VAL A 166 -23.64 -7.94 11.29
C VAL A 166 -23.63 -7.21 9.96
N ALA A 167 -22.67 -6.30 9.79
CA ALA A 167 -22.38 -5.65 8.52
C ALA A 167 -21.10 -6.24 7.93
N VAL A 168 -21.08 -6.50 6.63
CA VAL A 168 -19.90 -7.02 5.92
C VAL A 168 -19.40 -5.97 4.93
N GLY A 169 -18.09 -5.70 4.90
CA GLY A 169 -17.50 -4.72 3.99
C GLY A 169 -15.99 -4.60 4.13
N SER A 170 -15.41 -3.51 3.64
CA SER A 170 -13.98 -3.24 3.77
C SER A 170 -13.55 -3.16 5.24
N CYS A 171 -12.37 -3.66 5.56
CA CYS A 171 -11.83 -3.60 6.91
C CYS A 171 -11.61 -2.16 7.43
N THR A 172 -11.47 -1.17 6.52
CA THR A 172 -11.41 0.26 6.86
C THR A 172 -12.68 0.78 7.54
N LEU A 173 -13.80 0.05 7.46
CA LEU A 173 -15.00 0.37 8.24
C LEU A 173 -14.73 0.48 9.74
N LYS A 174 -13.72 -0.20 10.28
CA LYS A 174 -13.34 -0.07 11.70
C LYS A 174 -12.90 1.35 12.06
N VAL A 175 -12.17 2.00 11.16
CA VAL A 175 -11.68 3.38 11.35
C VAL A 175 -12.85 4.36 11.32
N VAL A 176 -13.77 4.16 10.38
CA VAL A 176 -14.94 5.06 10.17
C VAL A 176 -16.01 4.86 11.24
N TYR A 177 -16.23 3.62 11.70
CA TYR A 177 -17.24 3.25 12.68
C TYR A 177 -16.58 2.57 13.90
N PRO A 178 -15.86 3.33 14.75
CA PRO A 178 -15.04 2.76 15.83
C PRO A 178 -15.85 1.97 16.87
N LYS A 179 -17.16 2.24 16.98
CA LYS A 179 -18.09 1.53 17.87
C LYS A 179 -18.42 0.10 17.41
N LEU A 180 -18.15 -0.24 16.16
CA LEU A 180 -18.35 -1.60 15.65
C LEU A 180 -17.18 -2.50 16.08
N ALA A 181 -17.48 -3.70 16.55
CA ALA A 181 -16.52 -4.73 16.83
C ALA A 181 -16.19 -5.50 15.56
N LEU A 182 -14.91 -5.62 15.23
CA LEU A 182 -14.44 -6.56 14.21
C LEU A 182 -14.65 -7.98 14.75
N ARG A 183 -15.36 -8.81 14.00
CA ARG A 183 -15.69 -10.19 14.38
C ARG A 183 -14.82 -11.18 13.63
N GLU A 184 -14.72 -11.01 12.33
CA GLU A 184 -13.96 -11.88 11.43
C GLU A 184 -13.37 -11.06 10.28
N VAL A 185 -12.30 -11.58 9.70
CA VAL A 185 -11.58 -11.01 8.57
C VAL A 185 -11.51 -12.05 7.45
N SER A 186 -11.25 -11.61 6.22
CA SER A 186 -11.07 -12.50 5.08
C SER A 186 -12.22 -13.50 4.84
N VAL A 187 -13.49 -13.06 4.94
CA VAL A 187 -14.66 -13.95 4.76
C VAL A 187 -15.10 -14.15 3.31
N GLN A 188 -14.43 -13.52 2.35
CA GLN A 188 -14.70 -13.69 0.93
C GLN A 188 -14.36 -15.09 0.41
N ASP A 189 -15.18 -15.61 -0.51
CA ASP A 189 -15.03 -16.94 -1.09
C ASP A 189 -13.78 -17.06 -1.97
N ASN A 190 -13.39 -15.97 -2.64
CA ASN A 190 -12.20 -15.90 -3.49
C ASN A 190 -11.14 -14.97 -2.87
N ALA A 191 -10.05 -15.55 -2.40
CA ALA A 191 -8.92 -14.81 -1.82
C ALA A 191 -8.16 -13.96 -2.86
N ASP A 192 -8.25 -14.30 -4.16
CA ASP A 192 -7.60 -13.60 -5.26
C ASP A 192 -8.50 -12.51 -5.87
N ASN A 193 -9.60 -12.15 -5.20
CA ASN A 193 -10.43 -11.03 -5.62
C ASN A 193 -9.68 -9.71 -5.43
N HIS A 194 -9.48 -8.97 -6.52
CA HIS A 194 -8.82 -7.67 -6.49
C HIS A 194 -9.54 -6.67 -7.40
N THR A 195 -9.42 -5.40 -7.06
CA THR A 195 -10.01 -4.29 -7.83
C THR A 195 -8.95 -3.27 -8.17
N LEU A 196 -8.95 -2.83 -9.43
CA LEU A 196 -8.17 -1.70 -9.92
C LEU A 196 -8.95 -0.41 -9.72
N PHE A 197 -8.34 0.59 -9.10
CA PHE A 197 -8.90 1.92 -8.92
C PHE A 197 -8.01 2.96 -9.62
N GLY A 198 -8.61 4.09 -10.02
CA GLY A 198 -7.89 5.18 -10.69
C GLY A 198 -8.29 6.56 -10.17
N LEU A 199 -7.29 7.44 -10.07
CA LEU A 199 -7.42 8.87 -9.81
C LEU A 199 -7.36 9.63 -11.14
N MET A 200 -8.46 10.26 -11.52
CA MET A 200 -8.69 10.74 -12.88
C MET A 200 -9.25 12.16 -12.92
N LYS A 201 -8.90 12.93 -13.96
CA LYS A 201 -9.69 14.10 -14.37
C LYS A 201 -10.76 13.68 -15.36
N MET A 202 -11.93 14.30 -15.22
CA MET A 202 -13.12 13.99 -16.01
C MET A 202 -13.57 15.22 -16.80
N GLU A 203 -14.09 14.98 -17.99
CA GLU A 203 -14.79 15.99 -18.79
C GLU A 203 -16.12 15.44 -19.28
N LYS A 204 -17.16 16.27 -19.26
CA LYS A 204 -18.46 15.90 -19.83
C LYS A 204 -18.38 15.87 -21.35
N ARG A 205 -18.87 14.80 -21.97
CA ARG A 205 -18.98 14.71 -23.43
C ARG A 205 -20.10 15.62 -23.95
N SER A 206 -19.95 16.11 -25.17
CA SER A 206 -20.99 16.90 -25.83
C SER A 206 -22.25 16.07 -26.12
N GLN A 207 -22.07 14.80 -26.46
CA GLN A 207 -23.14 13.82 -26.64
C GLN A 207 -22.75 12.47 -26.02
N PRO A 208 -23.71 11.68 -25.51
CA PRO A 208 -23.43 10.35 -25.00
C PRO A 208 -22.92 9.42 -26.11
N ILE A 209 -21.89 8.63 -25.82
CA ILE A 209 -21.42 7.56 -26.71
C ILE A 209 -22.20 6.25 -26.49
N SER A 210 -22.05 5.30 -27.42
CA SER A 210 -22.60 3.96 -27.29
C SER A 210 -21.96 3.19 -26.11
N GLU A 211 -22.60 2.10 -25.68
CA GLU A 211 -22.02 1.26 -24.63
C GLU A 211 -20.70 0.62 -25.08
N ASP A 212 -20.60 0.15 -26.32
CA ASP A 212 -19.38 -0.48 -26.85
C ASP A 212 -18.21 0.52 -26.90
N GLU A 213 -18.45 1.74 -27.37
CA GLU A 213 -17.43 2.79 -27.33
C GLU A 213 -17.01 3.13 -25.89
N ALA A 214 -17.95 3.11 -24.94
CA ALA A 214 -17.63 3.34 -23.52
C ALA A 214 -16.83 2.18 -22.92
N ARG A 215 -17.12 0.94 -23.31
CA ARG A 215 -16.32 -0.25 -22.92
C ARG A 215 -14.91 -0.16 -23.49
N SER A 216 -14.76 0.16 -24.77
CA SER A 216 -13.43 0.36 -25.39
C SER A 216 -12.66 1.50 -24.71
N ALA A 217 -13.32 2.61 -24.39
CA ALA A 217 -12.69 3.72 -23.69
C ALA A 217 -12.25 3.31 -22.27
N LEU A 218 -13.09 2.59 -21.51
CA LEU A 218 -12.72 2.12 -20.18
C LEU A 218 -11.58 1.10 -20.24
N ALA A 219 -11.59 0.18 -21.21
CA ALA A 219 -10.53 -0.80 -21.39
C ALA A 219 -9.16 -0.12 -21.60
N GLN A 220 -9.09 0.94 -22.41
CA GLN A 220 -7.86 1.72 -22.60
C GLN A 220 -7.40 2.40 -21.30
N ILE A 221 -8.32 2.88 -20.45
CA ILE A 221 -7.98 3.45 -19.15
C ILE A 221 -7.46 2.37 -18.20
N VAL A 222 -8.08 1.18 -18.20
CA VAL A 222 -7.64 0.02 -17.42
C VAL A 222 -6.24 -0.42 -17.84
N GLU A 223 -5.94 -0.47 -19.13
CA GLU A 223 -4.61 -0.79 -19.65
C GLU A 223 -3.56 0.21 -19.13
N LYS A 224 -3.83 1.52 -19.26
CA LYS A 224 -2.94 2.57 -18.74
C LYS A 224 -2.76 2.49 -17.22
N ALA A 225 -3.85 2.25 -16.49
CA ALA A 225 -3.82 2.09 -15.04
C ALA A 225 -3.01 0.86 -14.61
N ASN A 226 -3.13 -0.26 -15.33
CA ASN A 226 -2.30 -1.44 -15.11
C ASN A 226 -0.82 -1.17 -15.41
N ALA A 227 -0.50 -0.39 -16.44
CA ALA A 227 0.88 0.01 -16.72
C ALA A 227 1.49 0.86 -15.58
N LEU A 228 0.71 1.77 -14.98
CA LEU A 228 1.15 2.55 -13.81
C LEU A 228 1.40 1.65 -12.59
N VAL A 229 0.49 0.70 -12.32
CA VAL A 229 0.68 -0.24 -11.21
C VAL A 229 1.89 -1.14 -11.47
N LYS A 230 2.03 -1.68 -12.69
CA LYS A 230 3.16 -2.53 -13.08
C LYS A 230 4.49 -1.80 -12.92
N ALA A 231 4.60 -0.56 -13.39
CA ALA A 231 5.84 0.21 -13.26
C ALA A 231 6.28 0.36 -11.80
N ARG A 232 5.34 0.54 -10.88
CA ARG A 232 5.61 0.59 -9.44
C ARG A 232 6.00 -0.78 -8.88
N THR A 233 5.29 -1.84 -9.26
CA THR A 233 5.62 -3.21 -8.85
C THR A 233 7.02 -3.61 -9.31
N ASP A 234 7.39 -3.32 -10.56
CA ASP A 234 8.71 -3.64 -11.12
C ASP A 234 9.85 -2.93 -10.35
N SER A 235 9.66 -1.64 -10.05
CA SER A 235 10.59 -0.83 -9.24
C SER A 235 10.75 -1.39 -7.81
N ALA A 236 9.64 -1.75 -7.17
CA ALA A 236 9.66 -2.38 -5.84
C ALA A 236 10.29 -3.78 -5.85
N GLU A 237 10.06 -4.57 -6.90
CA GLU A 237 10.66 -5.91 -7.08
C GLU A 237 12.19 -5.83 -7.13
N GLU A 238 12.74 -4.88 -7.89
CA GLU A 238 14.19 -4.63 -7.94
C GLU A 238 14.75 -4.29 -6.55
N LEU A 239 14.11 -3.36 -5.84
CA LEU A 239 14.50 -2.98 -4.48
C LEU A 239 14.48 -4.18 -3.53
N PHE A 240 13.41 -4.95 -3.54
CA PHE A 240 13.26 -6.11 -2.64
C PHE A 240 14.26 -7.22 -2.99
N SER A 241 14.59 -7.39 -4.27
CA SER A 241 15.62 -8.32 -4.73
C SER A 241 16.99 -7.96 -4.14
N HIS A 242 17.40 -6.68 -4.19
CA HIS A 242 18.65 -6.23 -3.56
C HIS A 242 18.67 -6.48 -2.05
N ILE A 243 17.55 -6.25 -1.36
CA ILE A 243 17.42 -6.55 0.08
C ILE A 243 17.58 -8.06 0.33
N ASN A 244 16.89 -8.92 -0.43
CA ASN A 244 16.96 -10.37 -0.27
C ASN A 244 18.39 -10.89 -0.55
N GLN A 245 19.02 -10.44 -1.63
CA GLN A 245 20.40 -10.80 -1.98
C GLN A 245 21.38 -10.42 -0.87
N ARG A 246 21.18 -9.27 -0.22
CA ARG A 246 22.01 -8.81 0.89
C ARG A 246 21.83 -9.68 2.13
N LEU A 247 20.59 -10.05 2.46
CA LEU A 247 20.28 -10.96 3.57
C LEU A 247 20.81 -12.38 3.32
N ALA A 248 20.77 -12.87 2.08
CA ALA A 248 21.32 -14.17 1.71
C ALA A 248 22.83 -14.30 1.97
N GLN A 249 23.57 -13.19 2.00
CA GLN A 249 25.00 -13.21 2.37
C GLN A 249 25.24 -13.55 3.85
N MET A 250 24.20 -13.59 4.69
CA MET A 250 24.36 -13.77 6.13
C MET A 250 24.74 -15.19 6.53
N GLN A 251 24.44 -16.21 5.71
CA GLN A 251 24.95 -17.56 5.92
C GLN A 251 26.49 -17.61 5.77
N PRO A 252 27.10 -17.16 4.65
CA PRO A 252 28.56 -17.05 4.55
C PRO A 252 29.20 -16.20 5.65
N VAL A 253 28.57 -15.10 6.07
CA VAL A 253 29.07 -14.27 7.18
C VAL A 253 29.03 -15.04 8.51
N ALA A 254 27.96 -15.80 8.78
CA ALA A 254 27.86 -16.65 9.96
C ALA A 254 28.96 -17.70 9.97
N LEU A 255 29.23 -18.31 8.80
CA LEU A 255 30.23 -19.33 8.59
C LEU A 255 31.64 -18.81 8.85
N PHE A 256 32.01 -17.70 8.19
CA PHE A 256 33.30 -17.03 8.42
C PHE A 256 33.52 -16.75 9.91
N LYS A 257 32.52 -16.17 10.58
CA LYS A 257 32.61 -15.88 12.00
C LYS A 257 32.74 -17.16 12.84
N ALA A 258 32.18 -18.29 12.38
CA ALA A 258 32.24 -19.56 13.09
C ALA A 258 33.64 -20.14 13.07
N GLN A 259 34.20 -20.25 11.87
CA GLN A 259 35.54 -20.77 11.66
C GLN A 259 36.62 -19.90 12.33
N GLN A 260 36.43 -18.58 12.34
CA GLN A 260 37.39 -17.64 12.91
C GLN A 260 37.11 -17.29 14.39
N HIS A 261 36.15 -17.99 15.04
CA HIS A 261 35.74 -17.73 16.42
C HIS A 261 35.41 -16.25 16.72
N ARG A 262 34.79 -15.56 15.75
CA ARG A 262 34.36 -14.16 15.88
C ARG A 262 32.93 -14.07 16.41
N PRO A 263 32.59 -13.04 17.20
CA PRO A 263 31.24 -12.80 17.65
C PRO A 263 30.32 -12.40 16.47
N ILE A 264 29.03 -12.72 16.60
CA ILE A 264 28.00 -12.24 15.65
C ILE A 264 27.80 -10.74 15.83
N GLU A 265 27.63 -10.30 17.07
CA GLU A 265 27.48 -8.88 17.40
C GLU A 265 28.87 -8.23 17.50
N ASP A 266 29.08 -7.20 16.70
CA ASP A 266 30.29 -6.40 16.68
C ASP A 266 29.86 -4.94 16.56
N LEU A 267 29.67 -4.30 17.71
CA LEU A 267 29.14 -2.93 17.81
C LEU A 267 30.00 -1.93 17.04
N SER A 268 31.34 -2.10 17.04
CA SER A 268 32.24 -1.22 16.30
C SER A 268 32.04 -1.37 14.79
N ARG A 269 31.85 -2.60 14.31
CA ARG A 269 31.58 -2.86 12.90
C ARG A 269 30.20 -2.40 12.49
N GLU A 270 29.18 -2.64 13.32
CA GLU A 270 27.80 -2.19 13.11
C GLU A 270 27.75 -0.66 12.97
N ALA A 271 28.41 0.08 13.88
CA ALA A 271 28.52 1.54 13.78
C ALA A 271 29.19 2.00 12.48
N THR A 272 30.23 1.29 12.02
CA THR A 272 30.90 1.59 10.74
C THR A 272 29.97 1.38 9.54
N VAL A 273 29.22 0.28 9.53
CA VAL A 273 28.28 -0.02 8.44
C VAL A 273 27.15 1.00 8.41
N LEU A 274 26.61 1.36 9.58
CA LEU A 274 25.55 2.35 9.70
C LEU A 274 26.02 3.73 9.25
N SER A 275 27.19 4.17 9.71
CA SER A 275 27.77 5.47 9.31
C SER A 275 27.91 5.60 7.80
N LYS A 276 28.39 4.55 7.11
CA LYS A 276 28.54 4.55 5.64
C LYS A 276 27.18 4.59 4.94
N ALA A 277 26.21 3.82 5.42
CA ALA A 277 24.86 3.84 4.87
C ALA A 277 24.22 5.23 5.00
N LEU A 278 24.40 5.91 6.12
CA LEU A 278 23.87 7.26 6.33
C LEU A 278 24.56 8.33 5.47
N GLU A 279 25.87 8.19 5.23
CA GLU A 279 26.59 9.05 4.29
C GLU A 279 26.04 8.91 2.87
N GLN A 280 25.90 7.67 2.39
CA GLN A 280 25.33 7.36 1.08
C GLN A 280 23.86 7.81 0.98
N ALA A 281 23.07 7.65 2.05
CA ALA A 281 21.69 8.09 2.09
C ALA A 281 21.56 9.60 1.84
N ARG A 282 22.43 10.41 2.46
CA ARG A 282 22.45 11.86 2.22
C ARG A 282 22.79 12.21 0.78
N GLN A 283 23.74 11.49 0.17
CA GLN A 283 24.09 11.67 -1.24
C GLN A 283 22.94 11.30 -2.17
N GLN A 284 22.09 10.35 -1.76
CA GLN A 284 20.90 9.89 -2.47
C GLN A 284 19.62 10.65 -2.06
N CYS A 285 19.73 11.80 -1.40
CA CYS A 285 18.56 12.60 -0.98
C CYS A 285 17.57 11.85 -0.07
N LEU A 286 18.02 10.86 0.70
CA LEU A 286 17.18 10.14 1.66
C LEU A 286 17.30 10.74 3.06
N ASP A 287 16.19 10.78 3.79
CA ASP A 287 16.16 11.23 5.18
C ASP A 287 16.98 10.28 6.06
N SER A 288 18.02 10.82 6.70
CA SER A 288 18.99 10.01 7.46
C SER A 288 18.34 9.25 8.62
N ALA A 289 17.38 9.86 9.33
CA ALA A 289 16.76 9.23 10.50
C ALA A 289 15.89 8.02 10.11
N SER A 290 15.13 8.15 9.02
CA SER A 290 14.33 7.04 8.49
C SER A 290 15.18 5.92 7.91
N VAL A 291 16.28 6.26 7.22
CA VAL A 291 17.25 5.26 6.71
C VAL A 291 17.98 4.56 7.86
N GLU A 292 18.33 5.27 8.93
CA GLU A 292 18.96 4.69 10.12
C GLU A 292 18.09 3.56 10.69
N ALA A 293 16.80 3.84 10.90
CA ALA A 293 15.85 2.86 11.41
C ALA A 293 15.73 1.63 10.50
N PHE A 294 15.71 1.83 9.17
CA PHE A 294 15.68 0.74 8.20
C PHE A 294 16.96 -0.10 8.19
N PHE A 295 18.14 0.53 8.19
CA PHE A 295 19.41 -0.20 8.22
C PHE A 295 19.60 -0.92 9.56
N GLN A 296 19.14 -0.37 10.68
CA GLN A 296 19.12 -1.08 11.96
C GLN A 296 18.22 -2.32 11.88
N ALA A 297 17.02 -2.21 11.29
CA ALA A 297 16.15 -3.36 11.09
C ALA A 297 16.79 -4.45 10.20
N GLN A 298 17.52 -4.06 9.15
CA GLN A 298 18.31 -4.99 8.34
C GLN A 298 19.46 -5.64 9.12
N MET A 299 20.17 -4.90 9.99
CA MET A 299 21.24 -5.45 10.83
C MET A 299 20.70 -6.46 11.84
N ASP A 300 19.54 -6.18 12.45
CA ASP A 300 18.92 -7.09 13.41
C ASP A 300 18.42 -8.37 12.73
N ALA A 301 17.80 -8.25 11.55
CA ALA A 301 17.43 -9.42 10.73
C ALA A 301 18.67 -10.24 10.33
N ALA A 302 19.76 -9.55 9.96
CA ALA A 302 21.04 -10.18 9.66
C ALA A 302 21.64 -10.93 10.86
N LYS A 303 21.56 -10.35 12.07
CA LYS A 303 21.97 -11.04 13.31
C LYS A 303 21.10 -12.26 13.57
N ALA A 304 19.78 -12.15 13.41
CA ALA A 304 18.85 -13.25 13.61
C ALA A 304 19.15 -14.45 12.68
N ILE A 305 19.39 -14.20 11.38
CA ILE A 305 19.82 -15.23 10.42
C ILE A 305 21.12 -15.91 10.92
N GLN A 306 22.15 -15.12 11.27
CA GLN A 306 23.43 -15.65 11.73
C GLN A 306 23.29 -16.51 13.00
N TYR A 307 22.51 -16.05 13.99
CA TYR A 307 22.29 -16.82 15.23
C TYR A 307 21.58 -18.14 14.99
N ARG A 308 20.61 -18.18 14.07
CA ARG A 308 19.88 -19.41 13.73
C ARG A 308 20.77 -20.43 13.02
N TYR A 309 21.61 -20.01 12.07
CA TYR A 309 22.63 -20.89 11.50
C TYR A 309 23.62 -21.41 12.54
N ARG A 310 24.07 -20.54 13.46
CA ARG A 310 24.93 -21.00 14.56
C ARG A 310 24.27 -22.05 15.43
N ALA A 311 22.99 -21.86 15.76
CA ALA A 311 22.23 -22.84 16.54
C ALA A 311 22.08 -24.17 15.78
N GLN A 312 21.80 -24.12 14.47
CA GLN A 312 21.72 -25.29 13.60
C GLN A 312 23.05 -26.08 13.57
N TRP A 313 24.17 -25.39 13.38
CA TRP A 313 25.51 -26.00 13.33
C TRP A 313 26.01 -26.57 14.67
N LEU A 314 25.33 -26.32 15.79
CA LEU A 314 25.62 -27.03 17.04
C LEU A 314 25.31 -28.53 16.93
N ALA A 315 24.30 -28.90 16.13
CA ALA A 315 23.91 -30.29 15.92
C ALA A 315 24.54 -30.89 14.65
N GLU A 316 24.66 -30.10 13.58
CA GLU A 316 25.12 -30.56 12.27
C GLU A 316 26.64 -30.48 12.08
N GLY A 317 27.31 -29.67 12.90
CA GLY A 317 28.69 -29.25 12.69
C GLY A 317 28.79 -28.01 11.79
N ILE A 318 29.91 -27.28 11.91
CA ILE A 318 30.18 -26.11 11.07
C ILE A 318 30.57 -26.61 9.66
N PRO A 319 29.92 -26.13 8.58
CA PRO A 319 30.32 -26.48 7.22
C PRO A 319 31.80 -26.20 6.94
N ASN A 320 32.43 -27.06 6.14
CA ASN A 320 33.83 -26.89 5.75
C ASN A 320 33.93 -26.20 4.37
N GLU A 321 33.39 -24.98 4.29
CA GLU A 321 33.45 -24.12 3.10
C GLU A 321 34.25 -22.85 3.41
N ASP A 322 35.07 -22.37 2.47
CA ASP A 322 35.83 -21.15 2.66
C ASP A 322 34.98 -19.91 2.36
N ALA A 323 34.89 -19.01 3.34
CA ALA A 323 34.21 -17.72 3.20
C ALA A 323 35.23 -16.57 3.09
N ASN A 324 35.38 -15.98 1.90
CA ASN A 324 36.26 -14.82 1.70
C ASN A 324 35.61 -13.54 2.26
N LEU A 325 36.14 -13.06 3.40
CA LEU A 325 35.61 -11.89 4.10
C LEU A 325 35.65 -10.60 3.27
N ASP A 326 36.71 -10.38 2.49
CA ASP A 326 36.85 -9.14 1.72
C ASP A 326 35.86 -9.11 0.55
N GLN A 327 35.65 -10.25 -0.10
CA GLN A 327 34.60 -10.40 -1.10
C GLN A 327 33.21 -10.18 -0.47
N LEU A 328 32.91 -10.79 0.67
CA LEU A 328 31.63 -10.60 1.36
C LEU A 328 31.40 -9.13 1.73
N ARG A 329 32.42 -8.45 2.24
CA ARG A 329 32.35 -7.02 2.57
C ARG A 329 32.11 -6.17 1.33
N SER A 330 32.78 -6.48 0.22
CA SER A 330 32.57 -5.80 -1.06
C SER A 330 31.12 -5.95 -1.53
N THR A 331 30.62 -7.20 -1.61
CA THR A 331 29.25 -7.51 -2.02
C THR A 331 28.21 -6.82 -1.12
N LEU A 332 28.40 -6.85 0.20
CA LEU A 332 27.49 -6.20 1.15
C LEU A 332 27.44 -4.68 1.00
N ASN A 333 28.58 -4.04 0.70
CA ASN A 333 28.63 -2.60 0.46
C ASN A 333 27.97 -2.24 -0.89
N GLN A 334 28.22 -3.04 -1.94
CA GLN A 334 27.59 -2.85 -3.25
C GLN A 334 26.08 -2.97 -3.17
N LEU A 335 25.56 -4.02 -2.52
CA LEU A 335 24.13 -4.19 -2.31
C LEU A 335 23.54 -3.10 -1.41
N GLY A 336 24.28 -2.64 -0.39
CA GLY A 336 23.86 -1.51 0.44
C GLY A 336 23.66 -0.22 -0.37
N ALA A 337 24.60 0.07 -1.28
CA ALA A 337 24.50 1.21 -2.19
C ALA A 337 23.34 1.05 -3.19
N ALA A 338 23.20 -0.13 -3.81
CA ALA A 338 22.11 -0.42 -4.74
C ALA A 338 20.73 -0.29 -4.08
N ILE A 339 20.57 -0.75 -2.84
CA ILE A 339 19.33 -0.56 -2.06
C ILE A 339 19.01 0.93 -1.92
N LEU A 340 19.97 1.77 -1.55
CA LEU A 340 19.74 3.21 -1.35
C LEU A 340 19.42 3.92 -2.68
N GLU A 341 20.11 3.55 -3.76
CA GLU A 341 19.87 4.10 -5.10
C GLU A 341 18.49 3.73 -5.63
N THR A 342 18.12 2.44 -5.64
CA THR A 342 16.78 2.01 -6.06
C THR A 342 15.70 2.62 -5.17
N LEU A 343 15.95 2.75 -3.86
CA LEU A 343 15.00 3.33 -2.92
C LEU A 343 14.73 4.82 -3.21
N THR A 344 15.75 5.64 -3.50
CA THR A 344 15.49 7.03 -3.88
C THR A 344 14.75 7.13 -5.21
N GLN A 345 15.06 6.27 -6.18
CA GLN A 345 14.38 6.26 -7.48
C GLN A 345 12.89 5.88 -7.33
N ASP A 346 12.60 4.84 -6.54
CA ASP A 346 11.23 4.41 -6.27
C ASP A 346 10.43 5.50 -5.56
N LEU A 347 11.01 6.09 -4.49
CA LEU A 347 10.35 7.15 -3.72
C LEU A 347 10.10 8.41 -4.55
N ASP A 348 11.04 8.82 -5.42
CA ASP A 348 10.87 9.98 -6.29
C ASP A 348 9.74 9.76 -7.31
N LYS A 349 9.68 8.59 -7.93
CA LYS A 349 8.75 8.30 -9.01
C LYS A 349 7.37 7.85 -8.54
N HIS A 350 7.32 7.08 -7.45
CA HIS A 350 6.12 6.37 -7.02
C HIS A 350 5.65 6.75 -5.62
N GLY A 351 6.44 7.53 -4.87
CA GLY A 351 6.16 7.87 -3.48
C GLY A 351 6.43 6.70 -2.53
N ASN A 352 6.08 6.89 -1.26
CA ASN A 352 6.30 5.94 -0.17
C ASN A 352 5.81 4.53 -0.50
N LEU A 353 6.54 3.53 0.00
CA LEU A 353 6.13 2.14 0.01
C LEU A 353 4.94 1.96 0.97
N THR A 354 3.87 1.31 0.52
CA THR A 354 2.63 1.10 1.29
C THR A 354 2.25 -0.38 1.35
N ASP A 355 1.19 -0.72 2.08
CA ASP A 355 0.77 -2.12 2.32
C ASP A 355 0.39 -2.88 1.03
N GLU A 356 0.10 -2.18 -0.06
CA GLU A 356 -0.15 -2.78 -1.37
C GLU A 356 1.04 -3.60 -1.91
N LEU A 357 2.27 -3.32 -1.42
CA LEU A 357 3.49 -4.04 -1.81
C LEU A 357 3.87 -5.16 -0.82
N ALA A 358 3.12 -5.35 0.28
CA ALA A 358 3.45 -6.31 1.32
C ALA A 358 3.46 -7.77 0.80
N GLY A 359 2.54 -8.11 -0.11
CA GLY A 359 2.48 -9.43 -0.75
C GLY A 359 3.76 -9.71 -1.56
N LEU A 360 4.13 -8.76 -2.43
CA LEU A 360 5.36 -8.83 -3.23
C LEU A 360 6.61 -8.93 -2.35
N PHE A 361 6.69 -8.11 -1.31
CA PHE A 361 7.80 -8.15 -0.35
C PHE A 361 7.93 -9.54 0.29
N ASN A 362 6.84 -10.12 0.78
CA ASN A 362 6.90 -11.44 1.43
C ASN A 362 7.26 -12.57 0.46
N GLN A 363 6.89 -12.44 -0.82
CA GLN A 363 7.25 -13.37 -1.88
C GLN A 363 8.74 -13.30 -2.22
N ILE A 364 9.29 -12.09 -2.38
CA ILE A 364 10.70 -11.89 -2.78
C ILE A 364 11.65 -12.12 -1.62
N ILE A 365 11.31 -11.63 -0.43
CA ILE A 365 12.13 -11.78 0.77
C ILE A 365 11.94 -13.21 1.29
N ASN A 366 12.75 -14.14 0.79
CA ASN A 366 12.64 -15.58 1.04
C ASN A 366 13.96 -16.21 1.51
N THR A 367 14.94 -15.40 1.92
CA THR A 367 16.19 -15.85 2.53
C THR A 367 15.93 -16.88 3.63
N GLU A 368 16.67 -17.99 3.61
CA GLU A 368 16.58 -19.03 4.63
C GLU A 368 16.94 -18.47 6.02
N GLN A 369 16.37 -19.05 7.08
CA GLN A 369 16.50 -18.56 8.46
C GLN A 369 15.97 -17.14 8.71
N LEU A 370 15.16 -16.58 7.80
CA LEU A 370 14.42 -15.33 8.02
C LEU A 370 12.92 -15.63 8.22
N PHE A 371 12.38 -15.28 9.39
CA PHE A 371 11.02 -15.64 9.78
C PHE A 371 10.05 -14.46 9.65
N ALA A 372 8.75 -14.75 9.77
CA ALA A 372 7.68 -13.77 9.55
C ALA A 372 7.84 -12.50 10.41
N SER A 373 8.23 -12.64 11.68
CA SER A 373 8.45 -11.49 12.57
C SER A 373 9.61 -10.59 12.11
N ASP A 374 10.66 -11.17 11.53
CA ASP A 374 11.78 -10.42 10.97
C ASP A 374 11.33 -9.65 9.71
N LYS A 375 10.56 -10.32 8.83
CA LYS A 375 9.98 -9.71 7.62
C LYS A 375 9.07 -8.54 7.97
N THR A 376 8.18 -8.71 8.95
CA THR A 376 7.28 -7.63 9.41
C THR A 376 8.08 -6.43 9.90
N ARG A 377 9.05 -6.64 10.79
CA ARG A 377 9.85 -5.53 11.32
C ARG A 377 10.65 -4.82 10.24
N LEU A 378 11.23 -5.58 9.30
CA LEU A 378 11.98 -5.04 8.18
C LEU A 378 11.09 -4.21 7.23
N PHE A 379 9.93 -4.75 6.84
CA PHE A 379 9.00 -4.04 5.95
C PHE A 379 8.44 -2.78 6.63
N SER A 380 8.04 -2.85 7.90
CA SER A 380 7.55 -1.67 8.63
C SER A 380 8.61 -0.58 8.80
N ALA A 381 9.90 -0.92 8.85
CA ALA A 381 10.97 0.07 8.85
C ALA A 381 11.18 0.66 7.44
N LEU A 382 11.12 -0.19 6.41
CA LEU A 382 11.24 0.22 5.00
C LEU A 382 10.12 1.19 4.58
N GLN A 383 8.86 0.93 4.99
CA GLN A 383 7.71 1.82 4.74
C GLN A 383 7.85 3.21 5.37
N LYS A 384 8.77 3.40 6.32
CA LYS A 384 9.04 4.68 6.97
C LYS A 384 10.14 5.48 6.29
N VAL A 385 10.88 4.90 5.34
CA VAL A 385 11.93 5.65 4.64
C VAL A 385 11.31 6.77 3.82
N ARG A 386 11.89 7.96 3.93
CA ARG A 386 11.45 9.16 3.21
C ARG A 386 12.58 9.73 2.40
N ARG A 387 12.22 10.38 1.29
CA ARG A 387 13.11 11.25 0.53
C ARG A 387 13.04 12.66 1.10
N VAL A 388 14.15 13.38 1.06
CA VAL A 388 14.24 14.80 1.47
C VAL A 388 13.66 15.66 0.34
N ASP A 389 12.69 16.51 0.69
CA ASP A 389 12.06 17.42 -0.27
C ASP A 389 13.09 18.39 -0.88
N ASN A 390 12.89 18.74 -2.16
CA ASN A 390 13.72 19.68 -2.91
C ASN A 390 15.22 19.33 -2.99
N CYS A 391 15.59 18.07 -2.70
CA CYS A 391 16.95 17.60 -2.85
C CYS A 391 17.20 17.10 -4.29
N THR A 392 18.27 17.61 -4.89
CA THR A 392 18.79 17.13 -6.18
C THR A 392 20.05 16.32 -5.94
N ILE A 393 20.09 15.10 -6.48
CA ILE A 393 21.31 14.27 -6.48
C ILE A 393 22.32 15.00 -7.36
N THR A 394 23.36 15.56 -6.75
CA THR A 394 24.51 16.10 -7.49
C THR A 394 25.25 14.92 -8.11
N ALA A 395 25.17 14.79 -9.44
CA ALA A 395 26.00 13.85 -10.17
C ALA A 395 27.47 14.22 -9.92
N SER A 396 28.18 13.34 -9.22
CA SER A 396 29.63 13.40 -9.01
C SER A 396 30.38 12.80 -10.19
#